data_AF-A0A0D8FRP0-F1
#
_entry.id   AF-A0A0D8FRP0-F1
#
_cell.length_a   1.000
_cell.length_b   1.000
_cell.length_c   1.000
_cell.angle_alpha   90.00
_cell.angle_beta   90.00
_cell.angle_gamma   90.00
#
_symmetry.space_group_name_H-M   'P 1'
#
loop_
_entity.id
_entity.type
_entity.pdbx_description
1 polymer ?
#
loop_
_entity_poly.entity_id
_entity_poly.type
_entity_poly.pdbx_seq_one_letter_code
_entity_poly.pdbx_strand_id
1 'polypeptide(L)'
;MSSRPRNRADYTLQDETPKRRRRRLLWVAAVIVVAVIIELVIVYPNKITKTQQQADFKSFVVSMRTDVLGCQVALQDGYHALARIHGGDTKQLSTATTILQQDEAYCTLAVNSDLYNLATLSPPNDLNKFNLTPVAHNLYAWAYPGAAGILADSETLLTQPNNQAAIRNLSTRIHNMDLLLGSVNSDLSKVSAQLGLSPQTVKLSPMTAMPSFVRAQL
;
A
#
# COMPACT_ATOMS: atom_id res chain seq x y z
N MET A 1 -13.54 36.98 88.01
CA MET A 1 -14.63 36.80 87.03
C MET A 1 -14.09 37.11 85.63
N SER A 2 -14.60 36.41 84.60
CA SER A 2 -14.37 36.63 83.16
C SER A 2 -13.16 35.88 82.54
N SER A 3 -13.28 34.58 82.21
CA SER A 3 -13.80 33.93 80.99
C SER A 3 -12.87 33.96 79.76
N ARG A 4 -12.28 32.80 79.46
CA ARG A 4 -11.56 32.43 78.21
C ARG A 4 -12.55 32.28 77.03
N PRO A 5 -12.13 32.47 75.77
CA PRO A 5 -12.69 31.78 74.63
C PRO A 5 -11.97 30.44 74.38
N ARG A 6 -12.77 29.42 74.05
CA ARG A 6 -12.36 28.06 73.69
C ARG A 6 -11.82 28.02 72.26
N ASN A 7 -10.64 27.41 72.07
CA ASN A 7 -10.22 26.89 70.78
C ASN A 7 -11.13 25.72 70.38
N ARG A 8 -11.77 25.86 69.22
CA ARG A 8 -12.53 24.81 68.54
C ARG A 8 -11.52 23.97 67.76
N ALA A 9 -11.05 22.87 68.37
CA ALA A 9 -10.28 21.88 67.65
C ALA A 9 -11.24 21.02 66.81
N ASP A 10 -10.86 20.91 65.55
CA ASP A 10 -11.57 20.29 64.44
C ASP A 10 -11.86 18.80 64.68
N TYR A 11 -13.07 18.38 64.33
CA TYR A 11 -13.49 16.98 64.34
C TYR A 11 -13.21 16.38 62.98
N THR A 12 -12.07 15.71 62.75
CA THR A 12 -11.96 14.60 61.77
C THR A 12 -10.56 13.97 61.80
N LEU A 13 -10.11 13.46 62.94
CA LEU A 13 -9.09 12.39 62.92
C LEU A 13 -9.76 11.12 63.44
N GLN A 14 -10.51 10.48 62.55
CA GLN A 14 -10.97 9.11 62.75
C GLN A 14 -9.73 8.23 62.87
N ASP A 15 -9.48 7.73 64.08
CA ASP A 15 -8.54 6.63 64.33
C ASP A 15 -9.00 5.40 63.53
N GLU A 16 -8.44 5.22 62.33
CA GLU A 16 -8.57 3.94 61.64
C GLU A 16 -7.80 2.89 62.44
N THR A 17 -8.53 2.06 63.17
CA THR A 17 -7.99 0.88 63.85
C THR A 17 -7.06 0.09 62.90
N PRO A 18 -5.93 -0.46 63.39
CA PRO A 18 -4.89 -1.06 62.54
C PRO A 18 -5.42 -2.19 61.63
N LYS A 19 -6.54 -2.84 62.02
CA LYS A 19 -7.26 -3.81 61.18
C LYS A 19 -7.88 -3.19 59.92
N ARG A 20 -8.46 -1.99 59.98
CA ARG A 20 -9.05 -1.31 58.81
C ARG A 20 -7.98 -0.86 57.82
N ARG A 21 -6.89 -0.27 58.31
CA ARG A 21 -5.74 0.13 57.48
C ARG A 21 -5.13 -1.06 56.73
N ARG A 22 -4.95 -2.20 57.40
CA ARG A 22 -4.45 -3.44 56.78
C ARG A 22 -5.40 -3.99 55.71
N ARG A 23 -6.72 -3.96 55.97
CA ARG A 23 -7.74 -4.39 55.00
C ARG A 23 -7.77 -3.48 53.78
N ARG A 24 -7.60 -2.16 53.97
CA ARG A 24 -7.53 -1.17 52.89
C ARG A 24 -6.28 -1.33 52.04
N LEU A 25 -5.12 -1.59 52.66
CA LEU A 25 -3.87 -1.91 51.97
C LEU A 25 -3.98 -3.19 51.13
N LEU A 26 -4.62 -4.23 51.67
CA LEU A 26 -4.89 -5.47 50.91
C LEU A 26 -5.80 -5.24 49.71
N TRP A 27 -6.83 -4.39 49.85
CA TRP A 27 -7.69 -4.02 48.73
C TRP A 27 -6.94 -3.21 47.67
N VAL A 28 -6.12 -2.25 48.07
CA VAL A 28 -5.30 -1.47 47.12
C VAL A 28 -4.30 -2.39 46.41
N ALA A 29 -3.64 -3.29 47.12
CA ALA A 29 -2.74 -4.28 46.52
C ALA A 29 -3.48 -5.20 45.53
N ALA A 30 -4.68 -5.67 45.87
CA ALA A 30 -5.51 -6.48 44.98
C ALA A 30 -5.90 -5.71 43.71
N VAL A 31 -6.30 -4.44 43.83
CA VAL A 31 -6.62 -3.59 42.68
C VAL A 31 -5.40 -3.38 41.78
N ILE A 32 -4.22 -3.15 42.37
CA ILE A 32 -2.97 -2.99 41.60
C ILE A 32 -2.63 -4.30 40.86
N VAL A 33 -2.73 -5.46 41.53
CA VAL A 33 -2.47 -6.75 40.89
C VAL A 33 -3.45 -7.01 39.74
N VAL A 34 -4.73 -6.71 39.93
CA VAL A 34 -5.73 -6.84 38.87
C VAL A 34 -5.43 -5.91 37.69
N ALA A 35 -5.06 -4.65 37.95
CA ALA A 35 -4.68 -3.70 36.90
C ALA A 35 -3.45 -4.18 36.10
N VAL A 36 -2.43 -4.69 36.79
CA VAL A 36 -1.23 -5.26 36.15
C VAL A 36 -1.56 -6.51 35.33
N ILE A 37 -2.45 -7.38 35.81
CA ILE A 37 -2.89 -8.56 35.05
C ILE A 37 -3.68 -8.15 33.80
N ILE A 38 -4.56 -7.15 33.90
CA ILE A 38 -5.32 -6.65 32.75
C ILE A 38 -4.38 -6.08 31.70
N GLU A 39 -3.39 -5.28 32.08
CA GLU A 39 -2.38 -4.79 31.13
C GLU A 39 -1.55 -5.91 30.54
N LEU A 40 -1.15 -6.92 31.33
CA LEU A 40 -0.44 -8.09 30.81
C LEU A 40 -1.28 -8.95 29.86
N VAL A 41 -2.61 -8.95 29.97
CA VAL A 41 -3.52 -9.65 29.04
C VAL A 41 -3.72 -8.84 27.76
N ILE A 42 -3.78 -7.51 27.84
CA ILE A 42 -3.87 -6.63 26.68
C ILE A 42 -2.54 -6.60 25.90
N VAL A 43 -1.41 -6.63 26.62
CA VAL A 43 -0.05 -6.64 26.08
C VAL A 43 0.47 -8.06 25.85
N TYR A 44 -0.31 -9.09 26.21
CA TYR A 44 0.06 -10.46 25.91
C TYR A 44 0.22 -10.56 24.40
N PRO A 45 1.38 -11.00 23.88
CA PRO A 45 1.52 -11.22 22.46
C PRO A 45 0.56 -12.37 22.15
N ASN A 46 -0.63 -12.05 21.64
CA ASN A 46 -1.43 -13.03 20.94
C ASN A 46 -0.49 -13.59 19.89
N LYS A 47 -0.05 -14.84 20.11
CA LYS A 47 0.85 -15.52 19.18
C LYS A 47 0.19 -15.37 17.81
N ILE A 48 0.84 -14.60 16.94
CA ILE A 48 0.28 -14.27 15.64
C ILE A 48 -0.08 -15.59 14.98
N THR A 49 -1.37 -15.79 14.77
CA THR A 49 -1.85 -17.06 14.26
C THR A 49 -1.47 -17.16 12.80
N LYS A 50 -1.23 -18.38 12.30
CA LYS A 50 -0.99 -18.60 10.88
C LYS A 50 -2.15 -18.05 10.02
N THR A 51 -3.38 -18.15 10.54
CA THR A 51 -4.58 -17.61 9.89
C THR A 51 -4.54 -16.09 9.77
N GLN A 52 -4.04 -15.38 10.80
CA GLN A 52 -3.88 -13.93 10.74
C GLN A 52 -2.84 -13.53 9.68
N GLN A 53 -1.67 -14.17 9.66
CA GLN A 53 -0.65 -13.93 8.61
C GLN A 53 -1.19 -14.17 7.20
N GLN A 54 -2.01 -15.20 7.03
CA GLN A 54 -2.65 -15.47 5.73
C GLN A 54 -3.63 -14.36 5.32
N ALA A 55 -4.42 -13.84 6.26
CA ALA A 55 -5.36 -12.77 6.01
C ALA A 55 -4.64 -11.46 5.71
N ASP A 56 -3.62 -11.11 6.50
CA ASP A 56 -2.82 -9.90 6.33
C ASP A 56 -2.05 -9.93 5.01
N PHE A 57 -1.49 -11.08 4.62
CA PHE A 57 -0.83 -11.23 3.34
C PHE A 57 -1.79 -11.05 2.15
N LYS A 58 -2.99 -11.64 2.21
CA LYS A 58 -4.01 -11.45 1.15
C LYS A 58 -4.43 -9.99 1.05
N SER A 59 -4.69 -9.33 2.19
CA SER A 59 -5.05 -7.92 2.23
C SER A 59 -3.95 -7.02 1.67
N PHE A 60 -2.69 -7.33 1.97
CA PHE A 60 -1.53 -6.63 1.41
C PHE A 60 -1.46 -6.76 -0.11
N VAL A 61 -1.64 -7.97 -0.66
CA VAL A 61 -1.67 -8.19 -2.12
C VAL A 61 -2.86 -7.48 -2.78
N VAL A 62 -4.03 -7.50 -2.16
CA VAL A 62 -5.23 -6.79 -2.67
C VAL A 62 -5.00 -5.28 -2.68
N SER A 63 -4.37 -4.73 -1.65
CA SER A 63 -4.05 -3.29 -1.58
C SER A 63 -3.11 -2.90 -2.72
N MET A 64 -1.98 -3.61 -2.85
CA MET A 64 -1.05 -3.41 -3.97
C MET A 64 -1.72 -3.47 -5.34
N ARG A 65 -2.59 -4.46 -5.56
CA ARG A 65 -3.34 -4.59 -6.81
C ARG A 65 -4.27 -3.41 -7.01
N THR A 66 -5.04 -3.04 -6.00
CA THR A 66 -6.01 -1.95 -6.11
C THR A 66 -5.31 -0.63 -6.42
N ASP A 67 -4.20 -0.39 -5.73
CA ASP A 67 -3.47 0.88 -5.83
C ASP A 67 -2.81 1.11 -7.21
N VAL A 68 -2.54 0.02 -7.95
CA VAL A 68 -1.94 0.09 -9.29
C VAL A 68 -2.95 0.01 -10.44
N LEU A 69 -4.21 -0.38 -10.17
CA LEU A 69 -5.24 -0.58 -11.20
C LEU A 69 -5.49 0.68 -12.02
N GLY A 70 -5.50 1.84 -11.37
CA GLY A 70 -5.73 3.11 -12.05
C GLY A 70 -4.72 3.36 -13.18
N CYS A 71 -3.44 3.12 -12.92
CA CYS A 71 -2.39 3.27 -13.93
C CYS A 71 -2.44 2.15 -14.99
N GLN A 72 -2.90 0.94 -14.65
CA GLN A 72 -3.15 -0.10 -15.65
C GLN A 72 -4.24 0.32 -16.64
N VAL A 73 -5.34 0.92 -16.15
CA VAL A 73 -6.44 1.40 -17.01
C VAL A 73 -5.94 2.54 -17.91
N ALA A 74 -5.23 3.51 -17.34
CA ALA A 74 -4.59 4.60 -18.09
C ALA A 74 -3.67 4.07 -19.21
N LEU A 75 -2.88 3.03 -18.94
CA LEU A 75 -2.04 2.40 -19.95
C LEU A 75 -2.85 1.78 -21.10
N GLN A 76 -3.99 1.15 -20.79
CA GLN A 76 -4.89 0.58 -21.80
C GLN A 76 -5.55 1.66 -22.65
N ASP A 77 -6.04 2.72 -22.03
CA ASP A 77 -6.68 3.85 -22.71
C ASP A 77 -5.69 4.57 -23.64
N GLY A 78 -4.46 4.80 -23.18
CA GLY A 78 -3.37 5.34 -23.99
C GLY A 78 -3.04 4.48 -25.22
N TYR A 79 -2.98 3.16 -25.07
CA TYR A 79 -2.79 2.26 -26.22
C TYR A 79 -3.97 2.28 -27.19
N HIS A 80 -5.20 2.36 -26.68
CA HIS A 80 -6.38 2.49 -27.52
C HIS A 80 -6.38 3.81 -28.30
N ALA A 81 -5.99 4.92 -27.67
CA ALA A 81 -5.83 6.21 -28.33
C ALA A 81 -4.78 6.14 -29.44
N LEU A 82 -3.60 5.58 -29.16
CA LEU A 82 -2.53 5.38 -30.13
C LEU A 82 -2.97 4.49 -31.32
N ALA A 83 -3.68 3.39 -31.04
CA ALA A 83 -4.21 2.51 -32.09
C ALA A 83 -5.20 3.22 -33.02
N ARG A 84 -6.08 4.07 -32.49
CA ARG A 84 -7.07 4.80 -33.30
C ARG A 84 -6.41 5.80 -34.25
N ILE A 85 -5.45 6.57 -33.76
CA ILE A 85 -4.73 7.54 -34.59
C ILE A 85 -3.92 6.84 -35.68
N HIS A 86 -3.18 5.78 -35.34
CA HIS A 86 -2.43 5.00 -36.33
C HIS A 86 -3.36 4.25 -37.31
N GLY A 87 -4.60 3.93 -36.89
CA GLY A 87 -5.65 3.39 -37.75
C GLY A 87 -6.26 4.39 -38.74
N GLY A 88 -5.88 5.67 -38.68
CA GLY A 88 -6.29 6.71 -39.62
C GLY A 88 -7.27 7.76 -39.07
N ASP A 89 -7.67 7.68 -37.80
CA ASP A 89 -8.60 8.64 -37.18
C ASP A 89 -7.90 9.95 -36.75
N THR A 90 -7.27 10.61 -37.71
CA THR A 90 -6.46 11.83 -37.49
C THR A 90 -7.27 13.01 -36.95
N LYS A 91 -8.60 13.01 -37.12
CA LYS A 91 -9.49 14.05 -36.57
C LYS A 91 -9.53 14.04 -35.04
N GLN A 92 -9.16 12.93 -34.41
CA GLN A 92 -9.12 12.78 -32.95
C GLN A 92 -7.73 12.99 -32.35
N LEU A 93 -6.74 13.47 -33.13
CA LEU A 93 -5.37 13.61 -32.65
C LEU A 93 -5.29 14.46 -31.36
N SER A 94 -5.97 15.61 -31.31
CA SER A 94 -5.99 16.47 -30.11
C SER A 94 -6.59 15.76 -28.89
N THR A 95 -7.65 14.97 -29.11
CA THR A 95 -8.30 14.17 -28.07
C THR A 95 -7.35 13.08 -27.57
N ALA A 96 -6.69 12.36 -28.48
CA ALA A 96 -5.73 11.32 -28.16
C ALA A 96 -4.51 11.85 -27.38
N THR A 97 -3.99 13.01 -27.77
CA THR A 97 -2.92 13.70 -27.02
C THR A 97 -3.37 14.06 -25.61
N THR A 98 -4.59 14.60 -25.46
CA THR A 98 -5.13 14.96 -24.13
C THR A 98 -5.28 13.72 -23.24
N ILE A 99 -5.78 12.61 -23.79
CA ILE A 99 -5.90 11.33 -23.08
C ILE A 99 -4.52 10.88 -22.59
N LEU A 100 -3.51 10.81 -23.47
CA LEU A 100 -2.17 10.37 -23.07
C LEU A 100 -1.53 11.26 -22.00
N GLN A 101 -1.68 12.58 -22.08
CA GLN A 101 -1.16 13.49 -21.06
C GLN A 101 -1.85 13.30 -19.69
N GLN A 102 -3.16 13.10 -19.69
CA GLN A 102 -3.93 12.84 -18.47
C GLN A 102 -3.57 11.48 -17.86
N ASP A 103 -3.48 10.46 -18.71
CA ASP A 103 -3.15 9.10 -18.34
C ASP A 103 -1.71 9.00 -17.81
N GLU A 104 -0.76 9.69 -18.46
CA GLU A 104 0.63 9.79 -17.98
C GLU A 104 0.64 10.35 -16.56
N ALA A 105 -0.02 11.48 -16.35
CA ALA A 105 -0.07 12.14 -15.04
C ALA A 105 -0.71 11.24 -13.98
N TYR A 106 -1.74 10.46 -14.34
CA TYR A 106 -2.40 9.49 -13.46
C TYR A 106 -1.51 8.29 -13.10
N CYS A 107 -0.46 8.03 -13.87
CA CYS A 107 0.59 7.08 -13.54
C CYS A 107 1.73 7.70 -12.71
N THR A 108 1.54 8.89 -12.12
CA THR A 108 2.52 9.55 -11.23
C THR A 108 1.94 9.85 -9.84
N LEU A 109 2.83 10.10 -8.87
CA LEU A 109 2.45 10.55 -7.53
C LEU A 109 1.82 11.95 -7.49
N ALA A 110 1.99 12.75 -8.55
CA ALA A 110 1.52 14.13 -8.55
C ALA A 110 -0.01 14.22 -8.59
N VAL A 111 -0.67 13.24 -9.20
CA VAL A 111 -2.12 13.26 -9.45
C VAL A 111 -2.84 12.07 -8.85
N ASN A 112 -2.17 10.92 -8.67
CA ASN A 112 -2.80 9.70 -8.21
C ASN A 112 -2.44 9.35 -6.76
N SER A 113 -3.41 9.53 -5.86
CA SER A 113 -3.28 9.18 -4.43
C SER A 113 -3.11 7.67 -4.19
N ASP A 114 -3.63 6.83 -5.08
CA ASP A 114 -3.51 5.39 -4.94
C ASP A 114 -2.06 4.94 -5.19
N LEU A 115 -1.39 5.54 -6.18
CA LEU A 115 0.04 5.32 -6.38
C LEU A 115 0.89 5.85 -5.22
N TYR A 116 0.44 6.92 -4.56
CA TYR A 116 1.06 7.37 -3.32
C TYR A 116 0.90 6.35 -2.19
N ASN A 117 -0.29 5.75 -2.04
CA ASN A 117 -0.51 4.66 -1.10
C ASN A 117 0.42 3.49 -1.42
N LEU A 118 0.54 3.09 -2.69
CA LEU A 118 1.46 2.02 -3.10
C LEU A 118 2.92 2.35 -2.79
N ALA A 119 3.37 3.57 -3.06
CA ALA A 119 4.74 4.02 -2.81
C ALA A 119 5.10 4.05 -1.32
N THR A 120 4.10 4.28 -0.46
CA THR A 120 4.25 4.33 1.00
C THR A 120 3.80 3.04 1.68
N LEU A 121 3.32 2.06 0.91
CA LEU A 121 2.76 0.82 1.41
C LEU A 121 3.83 0.00 2.13
N SER A 122 3.61 -0.20 3.42
CA SER A 122 4.47 -1.02 4.26
C SER A 122 3.77 -2.34 4.59
N PRO A 123 4.48 -3.48 4.55
CA PRO A 123 3.92 -4.75 4.99
C PRO A 123 3.50 -4.68 6.46
N PRO A 124 2.38 -5.32 6.84
CA PRO A 124 2.05 -5.58 8.23
C PRO A 124 3.23 -6.20 9.01
N ASN A 125 3.40 -5.79 10.28
CA ASN A 125 4.57 -6.17 11.10
C ASN A 125 4.76 -7.69 11.23
N ASP A 126 3.66 -8.43 11.21
CA ASP A 126 3.62 -9.88 11.32
C ASP A 126 4.15 -10.60 10.07
N LEU A 127 4.27 -9.88 8.96
CA LEU A 127 4.82 -10.33 7.67
C LEU A 127 6.27 -9.88 7.45
N ASN A 128 6.89 -9.12 8.36
CA ASN A 128 8.24 -8.57 8.16
C ASN A 128 9.30 -9.64 7.81
N LYS A 129 9.14 -10.87 8.33
CA LYS A 129 10.04 -11.99 8.02
C LYS A 129 10.06 -12.40 6.54
N PHE A 130 9.07 -11.99 5.76
CA PHE A 130 8.93 -12.29 4.33
C PHE A 130 9.55 -11.23 3.42
N ASN A 131 10.04 -10.11 3.97
CA ASN A 131 10.68 -9.03 3.20
C ASN A 131 9.84 -8.57 1.98
N LEU A 132 8.61 -8.14 2.23
CA LEU A 132 7.66 -7.75 1.17
C LEU A 132 7.84 -6.30 0.67
N THR A 133 8.70 -5.49 1.30
CA THR A 133 8.95 -4.10 0.89
C THR A 133 9.44 -3.97 -0.56
N PRO A 134 10.39 -4.80 -1.05
CA PRO A 134 10.80 -4.76 -2.46
C PRO A 134 9.66 -5.12 -3.42
N VAL A 135 8.66 -5.89 -3.00
CA VAL A 135 7.52 -6.27 -3.83
C VAL A 135 6.65 -5.03 -4.13
N ALA A 136 6.28 -4.28 -3.09
CA ALA A 136 5.54 -3.02 -3.26
C ALA A 136 6.36 -2.00 -4.06
N HIS A 137 7.66 -1.86 -3.78
CA HIS A 137 8.55 -0.97 -4.51
C HIS A 137 8.66 -1.33 -6.00
N ASN A 138 8.79 -2.61 -6.34
CA ASN A 138 8.87 -3.05 -7.73
C ASN A 138 7.55 -2.86 -8.48
N LEU A 139 6.41 -3.04 -7.79
CA LEU A 139 5.10 -2.75 -8.37
C LEU A 139 4.88 -1.25 -8.56
N TYR A 140 5.36 -0.42 -7.63
CA TYR A 140 5.40 1.02 -7.82
C TYR A 140 6.29 1.40 -9.02
N ALA A 141 7.50 0.85 -9.11
CA ALA A 141 8.42 1.08 -10.22
C ALA A 141 7.82 0.70 -11.60
N TRP A 142 6.97 -0.34 -11.61
CA TRP A 142 6.20 -0.73 -12.78
C TRP A 142 5.24 0.38 -13.24
N ALA A 143 4.53 1.03 -12.32
CA ALA A 143 3.67 2.16 -12.64
C ALA A 143 4.47 3.42 -12.95
N TYR A 144 5.30 3.86 -12.00
CA TYR A 144 6.19 5.00 -12.13
C TYR A 144 7.64 4.63 -11.81
N PRO A 145 8.59 4.81 -12.74
CA PRO A 145 8.47 5.54 -14.02
C PRO A 145 8.04 4.65 -15.22
N GLY A 146 7.72 3.38 -15.02
CA GLY A 146 7.49 2.41 -16.10
C GLY A 146 6.34 2.80 -17.04
N ALA A 147 5.10 2.64 -16.60
CA ALA A 147 3.90 2.91 -17.38
C ALA A 147 3.76 4.39 -17.79
N ALA A 148 4.09 5.33 -16.89
CA ALA A 148 4.13 6.76 -17.23
C ALA A 148 5.06 7.03 -18.43
N GLY A 149 6.26 6.45 -18.41
CA GLY A 149 7.20 6.59 -19.52
C GLY A 149 6.71 6.00 -20.84
N ILE A 150 5.95 4.90 -20.80
CA ILE A 150 5.33 4.34 -22.01
C ILE A 150 4.28 5.31 -22.59
N LEU A 151 3.48 5.95 -21.74
CA LEU A 151 2.46 6.91 -22.18
C LEU A 151 3.12 8.14 -22.83
N ALA A 152 4.20 8.65 -22.26
CA ALA A 152 5.01 9.73 -22.84
C ALA A 152 5.64 9.34 -24.20
N ASP A 153 6.22 8.13 -24.30
CA ASP A 153 6.75 7.62 -25.57
C ASP A 153 5.60 7.41 -26.60
N SER A 154 4.41 7.01 -26.15
CA SER A 154 3.21 6.86 -27.00
C SER A 154 2.70 8.21 -27.53
N GLU A 155 2.77 9.27 -26.72
CA GLU A 155 2.41 10.63 -27.15
C GLU A 155 3.37 11.11 -28.25
N THR A 156 4.66 10.83 -28.08
CA THR A 156 5.65 11.10 -29.13
C THR A 156 5.29 10.38 -30.43
N LEU A 157 4.84 9.11 -30.35
CA LEU A 157 4.45 8.33 -31.52
C LEU A 157 3.13 8.78 -32.17
N LEU A 158 2.26 9.50 -31.46
CA LEU A 158 1.08 10.12 -32.08
C LEU A 158 1.46 11.16 -33.13
N THR A 159 2.48 11.97 -32.83
CA THR A 159 2.90 13.10 -33.69
C THR A 159 4.07 12.73 -34.60
N GLN A 160 4.89 11.76 -34.20
CA GLN A 160 6.06 11.27 -34.92
C GLN A 160 6.04 9.73 -34.99
N PRO A 161 5.15 9.11 -35.81
CA PRO A 161 4.93 7.66 -35.80
C PRO A 161 6.18 6.81 -36.09
N ASN A 162 7.15 7.37 -36.80
CA ASN A 162 8.39 6.68 -37.18
C ASN A 162 9.58 7.03 -36.26
N ASN A 163 9.33 7.65 -35.10
CA ASN A 163 10.39 8.02 -34.16
C ASN A 163 11.02 6.77 -33.52
N GLN A 164 12.18 6.39 -34.07
CA GLN A 164 12.93 5.20 -33.66
C GLN A 164 13.42 5.24 -32.20
N ALA A 165 13.63 6.44 -31.64
CA ALA A 165 14.02 6.56 -30.24
C ALA A 165 12.84 6.22 -29.32
N ALA A 166 11.65 6.74 -29.60
CA ALA A 166 10.44 6.42 -28.84
C ALA A 166 10.09 4.93 -28.91
N ILE A 167 10.20 4.30 -30.09
CA ILE A 167 10.00 2.85 -30.25
C ILE A 167 10.98 2.04 -29.38
N ARG A 168 12.28 2.37 -29.41
CA ARG A 168 13.30 1.68 -28.59
C ARG A 168 13.09 1.88 -27.09
N ASN A 169 12.75 3.10 -26.67
CA ASN A 169 12.44 3.41 -25.28
C ASN A 169 11.25 2.59 -24.80
N LEU A 170 10.17 2.58 -25.58
CA LEU A 170 8.96 1.83 -25.29
C LEU A 170 9.27 0.32 -25.16
N SER A 171 10.06 -0.26 -26.07
CA SER A 171 10.54 -1.65 -25.97
C SER A 171 11.29 -1.93 -24.67
N THR A 172 12.26 -1.09 -24.36
CA THR A 172 13.09 -1.21 -23.15
C THR A 172 12.22 -1.13 -21.89
N ARG A 173 11.27 -0.20 -21.84
CA ARG A 173 10.36 -0.01 -20.70
C ARG A 173 9.45 -1.21 -20.50
N ILE A 174 8.88 -1.74 -21.58
CA ILE A 174 8.02 -2.93 -21.51
C ILE A 174 8.80 -4.11 -20.97
N HIS A 175 10.00 -4.35 -21.49
CA HIS A 175 10.86 -5.44 -21.00
C HIS A 175 11.16 -5.29 -19.51
N ASN A 176 11.53 -4.09 -19.06
CA ASN A 176 11.79 -3.81 -17.65
C ASN A 176 10.53 -4.00 -16.79
N MET A 177 9.37 -3.57 -17.28
CA MET A 177 8.08 -3.77 -16.62
C MET A 177 7.72 -5.25 -16.48
N ASP A 178 7.96 -6.06 -17.51
CA ASP A 178 7.75 -7.51 -17.45
C ASP A 178 8.69 -8.17 -16.43
N LEU A 179 9.95 -7.75 -16.36
CA LEU A 179 10.90 -8.22 -15.34
C LEU A 179 10.44 -7.86 -13.92
N LEU A 180 9.97 -6.63 -13.71
CA LEU A 180 9.44 -6.17 -12.42
C LEU A 180 8.22 -6.99 -12.00
N LEU A 181 7.24 -7.19 -12.90
CA LEU A 181 6.07 -8.03 -12.62
C LEU A 181 6.44 -9.49 -12.38
N GLY A 182 7.41 -10.02 -13.13
CA GLY A 182 7.94 -11.36 -12.93
C GLY A 182 8.52 -11.53 -11.53
N SER A 183 9.32 -10.55 -11.06
CA SER A 183 9.85 -10.53 -9.71
C SER A 183 8.74 -10.47 -8.66
N VAL A 184 7.80 -9.54 -8.81
CA VAL A 184 6.65 -9.37 -7.90
C VAL A 184 5.87 -10.68 -7.77
N ASN A 185 5.48 -11.29 -8.89
CA ASN A 185 4.69 -12.51 -8.89
C ASN A 185 5.46 -13.73 -8.37
N SER A 186 6.76 -13.80 -8.62
CA SER A 186 7.65 -14.83 -8.07
C SER A 186 7.70 -14.74 -6.54
N ASP A 187 7.92 -13.55 -5.99
CA ASP A 187 8.04 -13.34 -4.55
C ASP A 187 6.70 -13.55 -3.83
N LEU A 188 5.59 -13.07 -4.40
CA LEU A 188 4.26 -13.36 -3.88
C LEU A 188 3.94 -14.86 -3.88
N SER A 189 4.34 -15.59 -4.92
CA SER A 189 4.15 -17.04 -5.00
C SER A 189 4.98 -17.79 -3.94
N LYS A 190 6.23 -17.37 -3.69
CA LYS A 190 7.07 -17.94 -2.62
C LYS A 190 6.44 -17.74 -1.24
N VAL A 191 5.98 -16.53 -0.93
CA VAL A 191 5.34 -16.23 0.36
C VAL A 191 4.01 -16.98 0.49
N SER A 192 3.24 -17.10 -0.59
CA SER A 192 2.03 -17.92 -0.63
C SER A 192 2.32 -19.37 -0.23
N ALA A 193 3.38 -19.98 -0.80
CA ALA A 193 3.78 -21.34 -0.48
C ALA A 193 4.19 -21.49 1.00
N GLN A 194 4.98 -20.54 1.53
CA GLN A 194 5.39 -20.54 2.95
C GLN A 194 4.19 -20.41 3.90
N LEU A 195 3.14 -19.69 3.49
CA LEU A 195 1.90 -19.55 4.26
C LEU A 195 0.91 -20.70 4.03
N GLY A 196 1.16 -21.61 3.10
CA GLY A 196 0.22 -22.68 2.72
C GLY A 196 -1.04 -22.16 2.01
N LEU A 197 -0.88 -21.10 1.21
CA LEU A 197 -1.93 -20.50 0.38
C LEU A 197 -1.78 -20.89 -1.09
N SER A 198 -2.85 -20.74 -1.86
CA SER A 198 -2.75 -20.72 -3.31
C SER A 198 -1.87 -19.55 -3.78
N PRO A 199 -1.10 -19.71 -4.87
CA PRO A 199 -0.24 -18.65 -5.38
C PRO A 199 -1.00 -17.34 -5.59
N GLN A 200 -0.56 -16.29 -4.90
CA GLN A 200 -1.04 -14.93 -5.11
C GLN A 200 -0.23 -14.25 -6.22
N THR A 201 -0.90 -13.54 -7.11
CA THR A 201 -0.26 -12.81 -8.21
C THR A 201 -0.99 -11.49 -8.48
N VAL A 202 -0.26 -10.52 -9.00
CA VAL A 202 -0.79 -9.30 -9.60
C VAL A 202 -0.88 -9.53 -11.11
N LYS A 203 -2.12 -9.57 -11.63
CA LYS A 203 -2.40 -9.77 -13.05
C LYS A 203 -2.36 -8.45 -13.80
N LEU A 204 -1.16 -7.95 -14.03
CA LEU A 204 -0.91 -6.82 -14.94
C LEU A 204 -0.23 -7.34 -16.20
N SER A 205 -0.38 -6.60 -17.30
CA SER A 205 0.42 -6.82 -18.50
C SER A 205 0.58 -5.50 -19.23
N PRO A 206 1.82 -5.07 -19.50
CA PRO A 206 2.06 -3.91 -20.34
C PRO A 206 1.67 -4.15 -21.80
N MET A 207 1.40 -5.40 -22.22
CA MET A 207 1.17 -5.73 -23.62
C MET A 207 -0.30 -6.00 -24.00
N THR A 208 -1.21 -6.22 -23.05
CA THR A 208 -2.57 -6.74 -23.35
C THR A 208 -3.38 -5.84 -24.30
N ALA A 209 -3.20 -4.52 -24.22
CA ALA A 209 -3.88 -3.57 -25.10
C ALA A 209 -2.96 -2.97 -26.18
N MET A 210 -1.72 -3.45 -26.29
CA MET A 210 -0.72 -2.83 -27.16
C MET A 210 -1.08 -2.98 -28.65
N PRO A 211 -1.00 -1.89 -29.44
CA PRO A 211 -1.27 -1.95 -30.86
C PRO A 211 -0.32 -2.91 -31.56
N SER A 212 -0.80 -3.66 -32.56
CA SER A 212 -0.01 -4.64 -33.30
C SER A 212 1.19 -4.03 -34.02
N PHE A 213 1.06 -2.80 -34.53
CA PHE A 213 2.14 -2.09 -35.21
C PHE A 213 3.29 -1.71 -34.27
N VAL A 214 2.99 -1.49 -33.00
CA VAL A 214 4.01 -1.28 -31.96
C VAL A 214 4.65 -2.62 -31.65
N ARG A 215 3.86 -3.66 -31.40
CA ARG A 215 4.36 -5.02 -31.14
C ARG A 215 5.24 -5.59 -32.25
N ALA A 216 4.98 -5.24 -33.51
CA ALA A 216 5.79 -5.67 -34.65
C ALA A 216 7.21 -5.05 -34.66
N GLN A 217 7.43 -4.00 -33.87
CA GLN A 217 8.71 -3.29 -33.76
C GLN A 217 9.45 -3.58 -32.44
N LEU A 218 8.86 -4.44 -31.59
CA LEU A 218 9.44 -4.92 -30.34
C LEU A 218 10.16 -6.25 -30.56
#